data_AF-A0A2K8X8N5-F1
#
_entry.id   AF-A0A2K8X8N5-F1
#
_cell.length_a   1.000
_cell.length_b   1.000
_cell.length_c   1.000
_cell.angle_alpha   90.00
_cell.angle_beta   90.00
_cell.angle_gamma   90.00
#
_symmetry.space_group_name_H-M   'P 1'
#
loop_
_entity.id
_entity.type
_entity.pdbx_description
1 polymer ?
#
loop_
_entity_poly.entity_id
_entity_poly.type
_entity_poly.pdbx_seq_one_letter_code
_entity_poly.pdbx_strand_id
1 'polypeptide(L)'
;MQKFFNIVIIIFSIILSLFSLIAFVFVHLELLKRNLQLDLEGINNYFTEITNFKELFGATITLILAYYGLKRLKTAEKSNRDKVKTDRFSDWKSITELRMNEVREKNKIFVREFSRVRYNLFNDIYDKKMSIKSKKELDIIYDKHFNDITRVFEENNDDYVGMGGIYRTADSTYFFDDFYFVFIGCLDSSYDGMYNDIKGRYLLNLDSNRLIGIELHNSAYTRYTGIV
;
A
#
# COMPACT_ATOMS: atom_id res chain seq x y z
N MET A 1 18.35 -2.47 -18.12
CA MET A 1 19.59 -3.09 -17.63
C MET A 1 19.36 -4.36 -16.80
N GLN A 2 18.62 -4.30 -15.68
CA GLN A 2 18.45 -5.45 -14.77
C GLN A 2 17.72 -6.67 -15.38
N LYS A 3 16.70 -6.45 -16.23
CA LYS A 3 16.01 -7.52 -16.97
C LYS A 3 16.94 -8.22 -17.98
N PHE A 4 17.78 -7.46 -18.67
CA PHE A 4 18.76 -7.98 -19.63
C PHE A 4 19.84 -8.81 -18.93
N PHE A 5 20.38 -8.32 -17.82
CA PHE A 5 21.37 -9.04 -17.02
C PHE A 5 20.84 -10.39 -16.47
N ASN A 6 19.59 -10.41 -16.00
CA ASN A 6 18.95 -11.66 -15.56
C ASN A 6 18.78 -12.67 -16.69
N ILE A 7 18.40 -12.21 -17.89
CA ILE A 7 18.26 -13.07 -19.08
C ILE A 7 19.62 -13.67 -19.44
N VAL A 8 20.67 -12.85 -19.46
CA VAL A 8 22.05 -13.30 -19.75
C VAL A 8 22.50 -14.35 -18.74
N ILE A 9 22.34 -14.11 -17.43
CA ILE A 9 22.71 -15.10 -16.39
C ILE A 9 21.95 -16.41 -16.56
N ILE A 10 20.65 -16.36 -16.85
CA ILE A 10 19.83 -17.56 -17.04
C ILE A 10 20.32 -18.35 -18.26
N ILE A 11 20.58 -17.69 -19.38
CA ILE A 11 21.08 -18.33 -20.60
C ILE A 11 22.43 -19.00 -20.33
N PHE A 12 23.38 -18.28 -19.74
CA PHE A 12 24.68 -18.85 -19.38
C PHE A 12 24.56 -19.99 -18.36
N SER A 13 23.62 -19.91 -17.41
CA SER A 13 23.35 -20.97 -16.44
C SER A 13 22.85 -22.23 -17.12
N ILE A 14 21.95 -22.11 -18.09
CA ILE A 14 21.43 -23.23 -18.88
C ILE A 14 22.55 -23.86 -19.69
N ILE A 15 23.35 -23.05 -20.39
CA ILE A 15 24.47 -23.52 -21.20
C ILE A 15 25.51 -24.25 -20.34
N LEU A 16 25.94 -23.64 -19.23
CA LEU A 16 26.91 -24.25 -18.32
C LEU A 16 26.38 -25.52 -17.66
N SER A 17 25.10 -25.56 -17.27
CA SER A 17 24.48 -26.77 -16.74
C SER A 17 24.44 -27.89 -17.78
N LEU A 18 24.15 -27.57 -19.03
CA LEU A 18 24.19 -28.52 -20.16
C LEU A 18 25.61 -29.06 -20.37
N PHE A 19 26.62 -28.20 -20.41
CA PHE A 19 28.00 -28.64 -20.56
C PHE A 19 28.49 -29.45 -19.36
N SER A 20 28.12 -29.06 -18.13
CA SER A 20 28.41 -29.85 -16.93
C SER A 20 27.73 -31.22 -16.97
N LEU A 21 26.49 -31.31 -17.47
CA LEU A 21 25.81 -32.60 -17.65
C LEU A 21 26.51 -33.47 -18.69
N ILE A 22 26.91 -32.90 -19.82
CA ILE A 22 27.67 -33.62 -20.86
C ILE A 22 29.01 -34.11 -20.32
N ALA A 23 29.76 -33.25 -19.62
CA ALA A 23 31.03 -33.61 -18.99
C ALA A 23 30.84 -34.71 -17.94
N PHE A 24 29.78 -34.63 -17.13
CA PHE A 24 29.43 -35.66 -16.17
C PHE A 24 29.17 -37.02 -16.84
N VAL A 25 28.38 -37.04 -17.92
CA VAL A 25 28.15 -38.26 -18.71
C VAL A 25 29.45 -38.79 -19.32
N PHE A 26 30.30 -37.91 -19.86
CA PHE A 26 31.58 -38.30 -20.45
C PHE A 26 32.51 -38.96 -19.42
N VAL A 27 32.64 -38.37 -18.23
CA VAL A 27 33.41 -38.95 -17.12
C VAL A 27 32.90 -40.36 -16.79
N HIS A 28 31.58 -40.55 -16.69
CA HIS A 28 31.01 -41.87 -16.38
C HIS A 28 31.21 -42.89 -17.50
N LEU A 29 31.14 -42.46 -18.77
CA LEU A 29 31.45 -43.32 -19.92
C LEU A 29 32.93 -43.76 -19.91
N GLU A 30 33.85 -42.86 -19.58
CA GLU A 30 35.27 -43.18 -19.55
C GLU A 30 35.63 -44.11 -18.38
N LEU A 31 35.00 -43.90 -17.22
CA LEU A 31 35.14 -44.77 -16.06
C LEU A 31 34.55 -46.17 -16.29
N LEU A 32 33.43 -46.28 -17.02
CA LEU A 32 32.84 -47.57 -17.40
C LEU A 32 33.80 -48.43 -18.24
N LYS A 33 34.60 -47.81 -19.11
CA LYS A 33 35.61 -48.53 -19.91
C LYS A 33 36.76 -49.07 -19.07
N ARG A 34 37.00 -48.52 -17.88
CA ARG A 34 38.15 -48.86 -17.03
C ARG A 34 37.84 -49.88 -15.92
N ASN A 35 36.68 -50.52 -15.94
CA ASN A 35 36.15 -51.37 -14.86
C ASN A 35 36.10 -50.61 -13.52
N LEU A 36 34.94 -50.02 -13.20
CA LEU A 36 34.69 -49.35 -11.92
C LEU A 36 35.03 -50.27 -10.74
N GLN A 37 36.13 -49.96 -10.04
CA GLN A 37 36.53 -50.61 -8.80
C GLN A 37 36.08 -49.74 -7.62
N LEU A 38 35.48 -50.35 -6.60
CA LEU A 38 35.05 -49.67 -5.36
C LEU A 38 36.13 -49.75 -4.29
N ASP A 39 37.38 -49.57 -4.68
CA ASP A 39 38.54 -49.50 -3.80
C ASP A 39 39.17 -48.09 -3.84
N LEU A 40 40.23 -47.89 -3.06
CA LEU A 40 40.88 -46.58 -2.94
C LEU A 40 41.45 -46.09 -4.29
N GLU A 41 41.87 -47.01 -5.15
CA GLU A 41 42.41 -46.73 -6.47
C GLU A 41 41.30 -46.30 -7.44
N GLY A 42 40.16 -46.99 -7.44
CA GLY A 42 38.97 -46.60 -8.17
C GLY A 42 38.40 -45.24 -7.74
N ILE A 43 38.42 -44.92 -6.44
CA ILE A 43 38.04 -43.60 -5.92
C ILE A 43 39.00 -42.51 -6.41
N ASN A 44 40.32 -42.75 -6.36
CA ASN A 44 41.31 -41.80 -6.86
C ASN A 44 41.14 -41.55 -8.37
N ASN A 45 40.93 -42.61 -9.16
CA ASN A 45 40.65 -42.51 -10.59
C ASN A 45 39.38 -41.70 -10.88
N TYR A 46 38.32 -41.92 -10.11
CA TYR A 46 37.08 -41.13 -10.19
C TYR A 46 37.33 -39.64 -9.94
N PHE A 47 38.08 -39.30 -8.89
CA PHE A 47 38.44 -37.92 -8.59
C PHE A 47 39.32 -37.29 -9.66
N THR A 48 40.28 -38.02 -10.22
CA THR A 48 41.13 -37.55 -11.32
C THR A 48 40.29 -37.22 -12.56
N GLU A 49 39.37 -38.10 -12.95
CA GLU A 49 38.53 -37.86 -14.12
C GLU A 49 37.53 -36.71 -13.92
N ILE A 50 36.96 -36.55 -12.70
CA ILE A 50 36.13 -35.38 -12.38
C ILE A 50 36.94 -34.08 -12.35
N THR A 51 38.16 -34.11 -11.81
CA THR A 51 38.98 -32.90 -11.68
C THR A 51 39.46 -32.35 -13.01
N ASN A 52 39.48 -33.16 -14.08
CA ASN A 52 39.68 -32.70 -15.45
C ASN A 52 38.65 -31.63 -15.88
N PHE A 53 37.45 -31.63 -15.27
CA PHE A 53 36.38 -30.66 -15.53
C PHE A 53 36.10 -29.74 -14.33
N LYS A 54 37.02 -29.62 -13.36
CA LYS A 54 36.83 -28.86 -12.11
C LYS A 54 36.38 -27.41 -12.33
N GLU A 55 36.91 -26.75 -13.36
CA GLU A 55 36.60 -25.36 -13.69
C GLU A 55 35.17 -25.20 -14.20
N LEU A 56 34.73 -26.15 -15.04
CA LEU A 56 33.37 -26.19 -15.57
C LEU A 56 32.36 -26.43 -14.44
N PHE A 57 32.59 -27.43 -13.58
CA PHE A 57 31.71 -27.69 -12.44
C PHE A 57 31.72 -26.53 -11.44
N GLY A 58 32.89 -25.96 -11.14
CA GLY A 58 33.03 -24.79 -10.28
C GLY A 58 32.25 -23.59 -10.82
N ALA A 59 32.43 -23.25 -12.09
CA ALA A 59 31.70 -22.15 -12.73
C ALA A 59 30.19 -22.36 -12.71
N THR A 60 29.72 -23.59 -12.99
CA THR A 60 28.29 -23.94 -12.93
C THR A 60 27.72 -23.78 -11.53
N ILE A 61 28.38 -24.30 -10.50
CA ILE A 61 27.96 -24.16 -9.10
C ILE A 61 27.94 -22.68 -8.69
N THR A 62 29.02 -21.94 -8.97
CA THR A 62 29.11 -20.51 -8.65
C THR A 62 28.00 -19.71 -9.30
N LEU A 63 27.69 -19.97 -10.58
CA LEU A 63 26.67 -19.23 -11.31
C LEU A 63 25.25 -19.53 -10.77
N ILE A 64 24.96 -20.79 -10.47
CA ILE A 64 23.68 -21.20 -9.85
C ILE A 64 23.53 -20.54 -8.48
N LEU A 65 24.57 -20.57 -7.64
CA LEU A 65 24.56 -19.93 -6.32
C LEU A 65 24.36 -18.41 -6.44
N ALA A 66 25.02 -17.75 -7.39
CA ALA A 66 24.86 -16.33 -7.64
C ALA A 66 23.42 -15.99 -8.05
N TYR A 67 22.81 -16.77 -8.94
CA TYR A 67 21.42 -16.58 -9.37
C TYR A 67 20.43 -16.69 -8.19
N TYR A 68 20.54 -17.74 -7.38
CA TYR A 68 19.66 -17.91 -6.22
C TYR A 68 19.93 -16.88 -5.13
N GLY A 69 21.18 -16.47 -4.94
CA GLY A 69 21.56 -15.37 -4.05
C GLY A 69 20.88 -14.06 -4.42
N LEU A 70 20.93 -13.68 -5.70
CA LEU A 70 20.24 -12.49 -6.23
C LEU A 70 18.72 -12.58 -6.06
N LYS A 71 18.12 -13.74 -6.37
CA LYS A 71 16.69 -13.96 -6.20
C LYS A 71 16.26 -13.82 -4.75
N ARG A 72 17.03 -14.39 -3.81
CA ARG A 72 16.79 -14.27 -2.36
C ARG A 72 16.89 -12.82 -1.91
N LEU A 73 17.92 -12.09 -2.35
CA LEU A 73 18.10 -10.68 -2.00
C LEU A 73 16.93 -9.82 -2.47
N LYS A 74 16.44 -10.04 -3.69
CA LYS A 74 15.25 -9.35 -4.22
C LYS A 74 14.00 -9.65 -3.41
N THR A 75 13.80 -10.92 -3.01
CA THR A 75 12.67 -11.30 -2.15
C THR A 75 12.78 -10.65 -0.78
N ALA A 76 13.98 -10.62 -0.19
CA ALA A 76 14.23 -9.97 1.09
C ALA A 76 13.99 -8.45 1.00
N GLU A 77 14.44 -7.79 -0.07
CA GLU A 77 14.19 -6.37 -0.31
C GLU A 77 12.68 -6.08 -0.39
N LYS A 78 11.95 -6.86 -1.19
CA LYS A 78 10.49 -6.73 -1.29
C LYS A 78 9.82 -6.92 0.07
N SER A 79 10.17 -8.00 0.77
CA SER A 79 9.62 -8.28 2.11
C SER A 79 9.91 -7.16 3.09
N ASN A 80 11.08 -6.52 3.01
CA ASN A 80 11.44 -5.41 3.88
C ASN A 80 10.62 -4.16 3.54
N ARG A 81 10.42 -3.85 2.25
CA ARG A 81 9.54 -2.76 1.81
C ARG A 81 8.10 -2.97 2.27
N ASP A 82 7.58 -4.18 2.10
CA ASP A 82 6.22 -4.55 2.51
C ASP A 82 6.05 -4.44 4.04
N LYS A 83 7.08 -4.85 4.80
CA LYS A 83 7.13 -4.69 6.26
C LYS A 83 7.10 -3.21 6.66
N VAL A 84 7.97 -2.38 6.09
CA VAL A 84 8.00 -0.93 6.37
C VAL A 84 6.66 -0.27 6.07
N LYS A 85 6.01 -0.64 4.95
CA LYS A 85 4.67 -0.12 4.63
C LYS A 85 3.61 -0.57 5.64
N THR A 86 3.67 -1.82 6.10
CA THR A 86 2.76 -2.38 7.10
C THR A 86 2.92 -1.69 8.46
N ASP A 87 4.17 -1.50 8.90
CA ASP A 87 4.48 -0.80 10.15
C ASP A 87 3.98 0.65 10.08
N ARG A 88 4.25 1.34 8.96
CA ARG A 88 3.74 2.72 8.74
C ARG A 88 2.22 2.78 8.72
N PHE A 89 1.54 1.80 8.14
CA PHE A 89 0.08 1.71 8.18
C PHE A 89 -0.44 1.56 9.61
N SER A 90 0.21 0.74 10.43
CA SER A 90 -0.18 0.54 11.83
C SER A 90 -0.11 1.84 12.63
N ASP A 91 0.98 2.59 12.48
CA ASP A 91 1.15 3.90 13.14
C ASP A 91 0.10 4.91 12.65
N TRP A 92 -0.03 5.04 11.34
CA TRP A 92 -0.99 5.94 10.70
C TRP A 92 -2.44 5.62 11.12
N LYS A 93 -2.79 4.32 11.15
CA LYS A 93 -4.10 3.84 11.58
C LYS A 93 -4.36 4.25 13.02
N SER A 94 -3.39 4.10 13.91
CA SER A 94 -3.53 4.44 15.33
C SER A 94 -3.83 5.93 15.52
N ILE A 95 -3.10 6.81 14.83
CA ILE A 95 -3.33 8.26 14.86
C ILE A 95 -4.73 8.60 14.32
N THR A 96 -5.11 7.99 13.21
CA THR A 96 -6.42 8.23 12.57
C THR A 96 -7.57 7.72 13.45
N GLU A 97 -7.41 6.56 14.10
CA GLU A 97 -8.40 6.00 15.03
C GLU A 97 -8.61 6.89 16.26
N LEU A 98 -7.54 7.49 16.81
CA LEU A 98 -7.67 8.46 17.89
C LEU A 98 -8.55 9.64 17.48
N ARG A 99 -8.28 10.25 16.32
CA ARG A 99 -9.09 11.37 15.81
C ARG A 99 -10.54 10.98 15.51
N MET A 100 -10.76 9.80 14.93
CA MET A 100 -12.11 9.28 14.72
C MET A 100 -12.86 9.06 16.04
N ASN A 101 -12.17 8.69 17.12
CA ASN A 101 -12.79 8.51 18.42
C ASN A 101 -13.24 9.83 19.04
N GLU A 102 -12.53 10.94 18.81
CA GLU A 102 -12.94 12.27 19.30
C GLU A 102 -14.27 12.73 18.70
N VAL A 103 -14.55 12.35 17.46
CA VAL A 103 -15.78 12.73 16.74
C VAL A 103 -16.86 11.63 16.77
N ARG A 104 -16.58 10.49 17.42
CA ARG A 104 -17.43 9.30 17.39
C ARG A 104 -18.81 9.54 17.98
N GLU A 105 -18.87 10.25 19.10
CA GLU A 105 -20.15 10.49 19.78
C GLU A 105 -21.09 11.31 18.90
N LYS A 106 -20.57 12.27 18.13
CA LYS A 106 -21.34 13.09 17.19
C LYS A 106 -21.82 12.33 15.96
N ASN A 107 -21.05 11.34 15.50
CA ASN A 107 -21.38 10.58 14.30
C ASN A 107 -20.71 9.20 14.26
N LYS A 108 -21.45 8.18 14.70
CA LYS A 108 -20.98 6.78 14.70
C LYS A 108 -20.88 6.17 13.30
N ILE A 109 -21.71 6.65 12.37
CA ILE A 109 -21.72 6.17 10.98
C ILE A 109 -20.46 6.63 10.26
N PHE A 110 -20.02 7.86 10.47
CA PHE A 110 -18.77 8.38 9.95
C PHE A 110 -17.59 7.47 10.31
N VAL A 111 -17.44 7.07 11.58
CA VAL A 111 -16.35 6.19 12.01
C VAL A 111 -16.37 4.86 11.26
N ARG A 112 -17.56 4.29 11.04
CA ARG A 112 -17.74 3.03 10.31
C ARG A 112 -17.34 3.15 8.84
N GLU A 113 -17.86 4.15 8.15
CA GLU A 113 -17.62 4.35 6.72
C GLU A 113 -16.16 4.80 6.45
N PHE A 114 -15.60 5.68 7.28
CA PHE A 114 -14.19 6.06 7.19
C PHE A 114 -13.27 4.85 7.40
N SER A 115 -13.60 3.97 8.36
CA SER A 115 -12.84 2.74 8.60
C SER A 115 -12.83 1.79 7.40
N ARG A 116 -13.86 1.80 6.55
CA ARG A 116 -13.91 0.99 5.32
C ARG A 116 -12.97 1.51 4.25
N VAL A 117 -12.83 2.83 4.11
CA VAL A 117 -11.98 3.43 3.07
C VAL A 117 -10.51 3.57 3.51
N ARG A 118 -10.22 3.54 4.82
CA ARG A 118 -8.90 3.89 5.39
C ARG A 118 -7.70 3.20 4.74
N TYR A 119 -7.80 1.90 4.41
CA TYR A 119 -6.64 1.16 3.89
C TYR A 119 -6.31 1.58 2.46
N ASN A 120 -7.34 1.75 1.63
CA ASN A 120 -7.17 2.21 0.26
C ASN A 120 -6.74 3.69 0.23
N LEU A 121 -7.32 4.51 1.12
CA LEU A 121 -6.89 5.89 1.33
C LEU A 121 -5.40 5.94 1.72
N PHE A 122 -4.99 5.15 2.72
CA PHE A 122 -3.58 5.05 3.11
C PHE A 122 -2.69 4.68 1.93
N ASN A 123 -3.05 3.67 1.13
CA ASN A 123 -2.24 3.27 -0.02
C ASN A 123 -2.03 4.42 -1.01
N ASP A 124 -3.09 5.16 -1.34
CA ASP A 124 -3.01 6.26 -2.30
C ASP A 124 -2.19 7.45 -1.77
N ILE A 125 -2.31 7.76 -0.48
CA ILE A 125 -1.55 8.85 0.13
C ILE A 125 -0.10 8.41 0.41
N TYR A 126 0.14 7.14 0.77
CA TYR A 126 1.47 6.58 1.01
C TYR A 126 2.35 6.66 -0.24
N ASP A 127 1.79 6.33 -1.41
CA ASP A 127 2.48 6.47 -2.70
C ASP A 127 2.83 7.93 -3.02
N LYS A 128 2.12 8.89 -2.41
CA LYS A 128 2.38 10.33 -2.45
C LYS A 128 3.21 10.86 -1.27
N LYS A 129 3.85 9.97 -0.50
CA LYS A 129 4.63 10.32 0.70
C LYS A 129 3.80 11.08 1.75
N MET A 130 2.60 10.59 2.02
CA MET A 130 1.70 11.13 3.06
C MET A 130 1.33 12.61 2.84
N SER A 131 1.35 13.09 1.60
CA SER A 131 1.21 14.52 1.29
C SER A 131 0.32 14.74 0.07
N ILE A 132 -0.47 15.81 0.09
CA ILE A 132 -1.26 16.28 -1.06
C ILE A 132 -0.79 17.69 -1.40
N LYS A 133 -0.30 17.89 -2.62
CA LYS A 133 0.42 19.11 -3.01
C LYS A 133 -0.37 20.06 -3.90
N SER A 134 -1.54 19.64 -4.36
CA SER A 134 -2.37 20.47 -5.23
C SER A 134 -3.84 20.08 -5.14
N LYS A 135 -4.71 21.01 -5.54
CA LYS A 135 -6.14 20.78 -5.70
C LYS A 135 -6.47 19.59 -6.59
N LYS A 136 -5.76 19.41 -7.71
CA LYS A 136 -5.98 18.28 -8.61
C LYS A 136 -5.74 16.93 -7.92
N GLU A 137 -4.73 16.84 -7.08
CA GLU A 137 -4.47 15.61 -6.32
C GLU A 137 -5.53 15.38 -5.24
N LEU A 138 -5.97 16.46 -4.59
CA LEU A 138 -7.06 16.39 -3.64
C LEU A 138 -8.34 15.89 -4.29
N ASP A 139 -8.73 16.45 -5.43
CA ASP A 139 -9.94 16.08 -6.16
C ASP A 139 -9.93 14.58 -6.48
N ILE A 140 -8.81 14.04 -6.97
CA ILE A 140 -8.67 12.60 -7.26
C ILE A 140 -8.87 11.74 -6.01
N ILE A 141 -8.28 12.14 -4.88
CA ILE A 141 -8.40 11.40 -3.61
C ILE A 141 -9.83 11.50 -3.07
N TYR A 142 -10.41 12.68 -3.11
CA TYR A 142 -11.75 12.94 -2.63
C TYR A 142 -12.79 12.15 -3.43
N ASP A 143 -12.66 12.18 -4.77
CA ASP A 143 -13.59 11.53 -5.69
C ASP A 143 -13.58 10.02 -5.53
N LYS A 144 -12.40 9.47 -5.27
CA LYS A 144 -12.22 8.03 -5.10
C LYS A 144 -12.75 7.50 -3.77
N HIS A 145 -12.65 8.27 -2.69
CA HIS A 145 -12.89 7.75 -1.33
C HIS A 145 -14.09 8.35 -0.61
N PHE A 146 -14.49 9.58 -0.94
CA PHE A 146 -15.42 10.33 -0.11
C PHE A 146 -16.67 10.81 -0.85
N ASN A 147 -16.60 11.05 -2.16
CA ASN A 147 -17.69 11.63 -2.96
C ASN A 147 -19.07 11.03 -2.66
N ASP A 148 -19.17 9.70 -2.67
CA ASP A 148 -20.44 9.00 -2.53
C ASP A 148 -20.91 8.85 -1.08
N ILE A 149 -20.04 9.12 -0.10
CA ILE A 149 -20.32 8.93 1.33
C ILE A 149 -20.39 10.24 2.11
N THR A 150 -19.96 11.36 1.54
CA THR A 150 -19.99 12.68 2.18
C THR A 150 -21.38 13.06 2.68
N ARG A 151 -22.41 12.84 1.86
CA ARG A 151 -23.81 13.08 2.26
C ARG A 151 -24.19 12.29 3.51
N VAL A 152 -23.73 11.05 3.62
CA VAL A 152 -24.00 10.19 4.78
C VAL A 152 -23.36 10.76 6.05
N PHE A 153 -22.15 11.31 5.96
CA PHE A 153 -21.49 11.96 7.10
C PHE A 153 -22.29 13.16 7.59
N GLU A 154 -22.80 13.96 6.66
CA GLU A 154 -23.60 15.12 7.00
C GLU A 154 -24.98 14.74 7.56
N GLU A 155 -25.69 13.78 6.97
CA GLU A 155 -27.08 13.51 7.38
C GLU A 155 -27.21 12.63 8.64
N ASN A 156 -26.13 11.97 9.08
CA ASN A 156 -26.13 11.06 10.23
C ASN A 156 -25.41 11.64 11.46
N ASN A 157 -25.15 12.95 11.48
CA ASN A 157 -24.65 13.59 12.69
C ASN A 157 -25.81 14.07 13.58
N ASP A 158 -25.58 14.06 14.89
CA ASP A 158 -26.62 14.38 15.89
C ASP A 158 -27.20 15.78 15.74
N ASP A 159 -26.39 16.78 15.36
CA ASP A 159 -26.85 18.16 15.19
C ASP A 159 -27.75 18.30 13.95
N TYR A 160 -27.43 17.63 12.84
CA TYR A 160 -28.30 17.59 11.66
C TYR A 160 -29.66 16.97 12.00
N VAL A 161 -29.66 15.84 12.71
CA VAL A 161 -30.89 15.15 13.13
C VAL A 161 -31.69 16.02 14.10
N GLY A 162 -31.02 16.59 15.12
CA GLY A 162 -31.63 17.42 16.16
C GLY A 162 -32.21 18.73 15.63
N MET A 163 -31.58 19.32 14.62
CA MET A 163 -32.03 20.56 13.99
C MET A 163 -32.91 20.33 12.75
N GLY A 164 -33.25 19.08 12.43
CA GLY A 164 -34.15 18.73 11.33
C GLY A 164 -33.59 19.02 9.94
N GLY A 165 -32.27 19.01 9.77
CA GLY A 165 -31.60 19.25 8.50
C GLY A 165 -31.74 20.68 7.97
N ILE A 166 -31.98 21.65 8.84
CA ILE A 166 -32.14 23.07 8.48
C ILE A 166 -30.79 23.76 8.53
N TYR A 167 -30.32 24.31 7.43
CA TYR A 167 -29.03 24.98 7.34
C TYR A 167 -29.18 26.50 7.54
N ARG A 168 -28.20 27.12 8.19
CA ARG A 168 -28.21 28.58 8.38
C ARG A 168 -28.00 29.33 7.07
N THR A 169 -27.03 28.86 6.27
CA THR A 169 -26.61 29.43 4.99
C THR A 169 -26.25 28.32 4.00
N ALA A 170 -26.05 28.66 2.73
CA ALA A 170 -25.68 27.68 1.69
C ALA A 170 -24.31 27.02 1.91
N ASP A 171 -23.39 27.72 2.58
CA ASP A 171 -22.04 27.27 2.94
C ASP A 171 -21.96 26.66 4.35
N SER A 172 -23.10 26.56 5.05
CA SER A 172 -23.20 25.87 6.33
C SER A 172 -23.10 24.36 6.14
N THR A 173 -22.47 23.73 7.13
CA THR A 173 -22.27 22.29 7.25
C THR A 173 -22.31 21.93 8.73
N TYR A 174 -22.81 20.75 9.06
CA TYR A 174 -22.88 20.23 10.41
C TYR A 174 -21.63 19.42 10.79
N PHE A 175 -21.04 18.70 9.84
CA PHE A 175 -19.97 17.73 10.17
C PHE A 175 -18.66 17.96 9.41
N PHE A 176 -18.56 19.02 8.62
CA PHE A 176 -17.37 19.27 7.79
C PHE A 176 -16.09 19.45 8.60
N ASP A 177 -16.10 20.25 9.68
CA ASP A 177 -14.87 20.52 10.44
C ASP A 177 -14.36 19.26 11.16
N ASP A 178 -15.27 18.42 11.68
CA ASP A 178 -14.95 17.11 12.25
C ASP A 178 -14.38 16.16 11.17
N PHE A 179 -15.00 16.13 9.98
CA PHE A 179 -14.47 15.39 8.83
C PHE A 179 -13.06 15.87 8.44
N TYR A 180 -12.86 17.19 8.31
CA TYR A 180 -11.60 17.80 7.93
C TYR A 180 -10.52 17.52 8.97
N PHE A 181 -10.85 17.57 10.27
CA PHE A 181 -9.95 17.23 11.36
C PHE A 181 -9.41 15.79 11.26
N VAL A 182 -10.26 14.83 10.90
CA VAL A 182 -9.83 13.43 10.69
C VAL A 182 -9.05 13.30 9.38
N PHE A 183 -9.53 13.90 8.30
CA PHE A 183 -8.87 13.83 6.99
C PHE A 183 -7.47 14.43 7.02
N ILE A 184 -7.28 15.62 7.60
CA ILE A 184 -5.96 16.27 7.69
C ILE A 184 -5.00 15.46 8.55
N GLY A 185 -5.52 14.75 9.56
CA GLY A 185 -4.76 13.82 10.38
C GLY A 185 -4.19 12.63 9.61
N CYS A 186 -4.69 12.38 8.40
CA CYS A 186 -4.15 11.34 7.52
C CYS A 186 -2.88 11.80 6.78
N LEU A 187 -2.53 13.09 6.83
CA LEU A 187 -1.46 13.70 6.05
C LEU A 187 -0.32 14.20 6.95
N ASP A 188 0.91 14.08 6.44
CA ASP A 188 2.09 14.72 7.02
C ASP A 188 2.20 16.19 6.54
N SER A 189 1.69 16.50 5.33
CA SER A 189 1.64 17.87 4.81
C SER A 189 0.47 18.13 3.85
N SER A 190 0.03 19.39 3.81
CA SER A 190 -1.04 19.89 2.95
C SER A 190 -0.60 21.18 2.23
N TYR A 191 -1.25 21.50 1.12
CA TYR A 191 -1.01 22.74 0.38
C TYR A 191 -1.91 23.88 0.87
N ASP A 192 -1.49 25.12 0.62
CA ASP A 192 -2.25 26.31 1.01
C ASP A 192 -3.62 26.38 0.32
N GLY A 193 -4.68 26.60 1.11
CA GLY A 193 -6.05 26.66 0.60
C GLY A 193 -6.78 25.30 0.54
N MET A 194 -6.13 24.20 0.94
CA MET A 194 -6.75 22.87 0.99
C MET A 194 -8.07 22.87 1.78
N TYR A 195 -8.16 23.56 2.92
CA TYR A 195 -9.39 23.66 3.70
C TYR A 195 -10.59 24.11 2.85
N ASN A 196 -10.43 25.20 2.09
CA ASN A 196 -11.49 25.76 1.24
C ASN A 196 -11.83 24.84 0.08
N ASP A 197 -10.83 24.20 -0.54
CA ASP A 197 -11.06 23.27 -1.63
C ASP A 197 -11.83 22.03 -1.17
N ILE A 198 -11.45 21.44 -0.01
CA ILE A 198 -12.18 20.32 0.57
C ILE A 198 -13.59 20.74 0.97
N LYS A 199 -13.76 21.91 1.60
CA LYS A 199 -15.08 22.43 1.96
C LYS A 199 -15.98 22.57 0.71
N GLY A 200 -15.41 23.06 -0.39
CA GLY A 200 -16.09 23.13 -1.68
C GLY A 200 -16.54 21.75 -2.17
N ARG A 201 -15.67 20.75 -2.17
CA ARG A 201 -16.03 19.36 -2.53
C ARG A 201 -17.08 18.77 -1.60
N TYR A 202 -17.00 19.10 -0.30
CA TYR A 202 -17.96 18.65 0.70
C TYR A 202 -19.35 19.19 0.41
N LEU A 203 -19.47 20.51 0.24
CA LEU A 203 -20.73 21.20 -0.06
C LEU A 203 -21.34 20.75 -1.40
N LEU A 204 -20.53 20.50 -2.43
CA LEU A 204 -21.00 20.01 -3.73
C LEU A 204 -21.65 18.62 -3.66
N ASN A 205 -21.28 17.82 -2.66
CA ASN A 205 -21.83 16.48 -2.44
C ASN A 205 -23.00 16.45 -1.44
N LEU A 206 -23.44 17.61 -0.95
CA LEU A 206 -24.66 17.73 -0.19
C LEU A 206 -25.86 17.92 -1.12
N ASP A 207 -27.07 17.68 -0.59
CA ASP A 207 -28.29 17.86 -1.36
C ASP A 207 -28.41 19.32 -1.86
N SER A 208 -28.73 19.50 -3.15
CA SER A 208 -28.91 20.83 -3.73
C SER A 208 -30.20 21.50 -3.25
N ASN A 209 -31.16 20.71 -2.77
CA ASN A 209 -32.47 21.17 -2.28
C ASN A 209 -32.52 21.26 -0.75
N ARG A 210 -31.36 21.40 -0.09
CA ARG A 210 -31.25 21.61 1.36
C ARG A 210 -32.13 22.76 1.83
N LEU A 211 -32.80 22.56 2.96
CA LEU A 211 -33.61 23.59 3.59
C LEU A 211 -32.69 24.63 4.24
N ILE A 212 -32.64 25.84 3.68
CA ILE A 212 -31.77 26.93 4.16
C ILE A 212 -32.62 28.09 4.65
N GLY A 213 -32.33 28.61 5.83
CA GLY A 213 -32.96 29.81 6.35
C GLY A 213 -32.51 30.15 7.76
N ILE A 214 -32.02 31.37 7.96
CA ILE A 214 -31.46 31.80 9.25
C ILE A 214 -32.51 31.75 10.37
N GLU A 215 -33.72 32.24 10.12
CA GLU A 215 -34.79 32.26 11.13
C GLU A 215 -35.26 30.84 11.49
N LEU A 216 -35.45 29.99 10.48
CA LEU A 216 -35.80 28.58 10.67
C LEU A 216 -34.71 27.83 11.43
N HIS A 217 -33.45 28.08 11.09
CA HIS A 217 -32.29 27.51 11.75
C HIS A 217 -32.23 27.95 13.22
N ASN A 218 -32.37 29.25 13.51
CA ASN A 218 -32.35 29.75 14.88
C ASN A 218 -33.50 29.14 15.71
N SER A 219 -34.69 29.04 15.13
CA SER A 219 -35.82 28.36 15.78
C SER A 219 -35.52 26.87 16.05
N ALA A 220 -34.91 26.16 15.11
CA ALA A 220 -34.49 24.77 15.29
C ALA A 220 -33.39 24.65 16.37
N TYR A 221 -32.41 25.55 16.36
CA TYR A 221 -31.31 25.58 17.32
C TYR A 221 -31.80 25.81 18.76
N THR A 222 -32.70 26.77 18.98
CA THR A 222 -33.31 27.01 20.30
C THR A 222 -34.10 25.81 20.79
N ARG A 223 -34.84 25.12 19.90
CA ARG A 223 -35.56 23.88 20.26
C ARG A 223 -34.63 22.74 20.60
N TYR A 224 -33.54 22.60 19.86
CA TYR A 224 -32.56 21.52 20.04
C TYR A 224 -31.72 21.71 21.30
N THR A 225 -31.20 22.91 21.53
CA THR A 225 -30.29 23.20 22.65
C THR A 225 -30.99 23.67 23.92
N GLY A 226 -32.22 24.16 23.81
CA GLY A 226 -32.93 24.83 24.91
C GLY A 226 -32.37 26.22 25.25
N ILE A 227 -31.43 26.74 24.45
CA ILE A 227 -30.78 28.04 24.66
C ILE A 227 -31.49 29.10 23.80
N VAL A 228 -31.92 30.19 24.46
CA VAL A 228 -32.58 31.36 23.84
C VAL A 228 -31.56 32.42 23.49
#